data_AF-A0A2G6F2A6-F1
#
_entry.id   AF-A0A2G6F2A6-F1
#
_cell.length_a   1.000
_cell.length_b   1.000
_cell.length_c   1.000
_cell.angle_alpha   90.00
_cell.angle_beta   90.00
_cell.angle_gamma   90.00
#
_symmetry.space_group_name_H-M   'P 1'
#
loop_
_entity.id
_entity.type
_entity.pdbx_description
1 polymer ?
#
loop_
_entity_poly.entity_id
_entity_poly.type
_entity_poly.pdbx_seq_one_letter_code
_entity_poly.pdbx_strand_id
1 'polypeptide(L)'
;MPYVLRIVALFYFLIGTQVTLAQSMVPFTGCSPNMYLTQYPTTGGTSLYILDNNNNPLTIPQIGTTTAVPLKINAVGFNPLDNFIYGIDATDKHLFKVDANNNVEDLGLVTGLPEVAFVSGDIDASENYYVKSNVPAEMQNLYKIDLSTSPATATLIPMNRPIRPLDIAYNKVDGLLYGVDMPSKQLFAVNPSDGQVTMIGNTKAGGAYGAIYTNGITGAVYGNRNSNTNPNFYYFDRTTGEATLISASVAAEGNDGAHCVNDAITFASDLSVTKTDNQTEYTPGTTNTYTVEVSNAGPFTAVNATVQDLVPSGIPESNVSYSVVTTQGSSTSVVGTQTGAINDVVNILKDGKITYTITIQIPANYTGNLVNTVSATVSADNVDNDTTNNTVTDTNTNVNSSPILALNDSFSNNEVNTTNGGVVGDITDNDTLNGVPVDDSQINITITDNGGIAGVSVDAEGNVSVPAGIAPGVYVLSYSICEKADPGNCATADVIIEVYRDSDGDGVSDVLDLDDDNDGILDTVEDSCTTSIVI
;
A
#
# COMPACT_ATOMS: atom_id res chain seq x y z
N MET A 1 83.83 6.16 65.73
CA MET A 1 83.99 7.61 65.46
C MET A 1 83.72 7.85 63.97
N PRO A 2 83.03 8.94 63.62
CA PRO A 2 82.00 8.95 62.59
C PRO A 2 82.45 9.59 61.26
N TYR A 3 81.82 9.21 60.15
CA TYR A 3 81.67 10.07 58.98
C TYR A 3 80.25 9.97 58.45
N VAL A 4 79.54 11.09 58.54
CA VAL A 4 78.17 11.30 58.08
C VAL A 4 78.20 11.46 56.56
N LEU A 5 77.59 10.52 55.83
CA LEU A 5 77.39 10.61 54.38
C LEU A 5 76.11 11.42 54.12
N ARG A 6 76.26 12.63 53.57
CA ARG A 6 75.13 13.44 53.07
C ARG A 6 74.66 12.86 51.73
N ILE A 7 73.49 12.24 51.71
CA ILE A 7 72.77 11.88 50.48
C ILE A 7 72.01 13.13 50.02
N VAL A 8 72.39 13.68 48.86
CA VAL A 8 71.64 14.71 48.15
C VAL A 8 70.55 13.99 47.35
N ALA A 9 69.29 14.17 47.75
CA ALA A 9 68.14 13.73 46.97
C ALA A 9 67.94 14.69 45.79
N LEU A 10 68.26 14.26 44.58
CA LEU A 10 67.86 14.94 43.34
C LEU A 10 66.40 14.56 43.06
N PHE A 11 65.47 15.48 43.31
CA PHE A 11 64.09 15.36 42.85
C PHE A 11 64.05 15.62 41.34
N TYR A 12 63.91 14.57 40.53
CA TYR A 12 63.46 14.73 39.14
C TYR A 12 61.95 14.97 39.14
N PHE A 13 61.55 16.17 38.75
CA PHE A 13 60.16 16.52 38.49
C PHE A 13 59.78 15.92 37.12
N LEU A 14 59.22 14.70 37.09
CA LEU A 14 58.56 14.18 35.88
C LEU A 14 57.28 15.00 35.67
N ILE A 15 57.30 15.94 34.73
CA ILE A 15 56.09 16.52 34.18
C ILE A 15 55.47 15.44 33.30
N GLY A 16 54.57 14.64 33.87
CA GLY A 16 53.73 13.73 33.09
C GLY A 16 52.80 14.58 32.24
N THR A 17 53.16 14.80 30.98
CA THR A 17 52.20 15.24 29.97
C THR A 17 51.16 14.13 29.86
N GLN A 18 49.98 14.36 30.44
CA GLN A 18 48.78 13.60 30.10
C GLN A 18 48.56 13.81 28.60
N VAL A 19 49.02 12.87 27.78
CA VAL A 19 48.60 12.78 26.40
C VAL A 19 47.17 12.27 26.46
N THR A 20 46.20 13.18 26.48
CA THR A 20 44.83 12.85 26.12
C THR A 20 44.87 12.34 24.69
N LEU A 21 44.72 11.02 24.53
CA LEU A 21 44.44 10.44 23.22
C LEU A 21 43.17 11.11 22.71
N ALA A 22 43.25 11.76 21.55
CA ALA A 22 42.06 12.24 20.86
C ALA A 22 41.12 11.06 20.68
N GLN A 23 39.89 11.18 21.16
CA GLN A 23 38.88 10.16 20.96
C GLN A 23 38.61 10.06 19.45
N SER A 24 38.77 8.86 18.88
CA SER A 24 38.42 8.62 17.48
C SER A 24 36.92 8.86 17.31
N MET A 25 36.54 9.67 16.32
CA MET A 25 35.14 9.85 15.96
C MET A 25 34.53 8.53 15.46
N VAL A 26 33.23 8.36 15.72
CA VAL A 26 32.47 7.15 15.36
C VAL A 26 31.42 7.50 14.29
N PRO A 27 31.54 6.99 13.06
CA PRO A 27 30.55 7.26 12.01
C PRO A 27 29.18 6.67 12.39
N PHE A 28 28.12 7.24 11.82
CA PHE A 28 26.79 6.65 11.86
C PHE A 28 26.78 5.29 11.14
N THR A 29 25.82 4.43 11.50
CA THR A 29 25.69 3.08 10.94
C THR A 29 25.13 3.13 9.51
N GLY A 30 25.92 3.63 8.57
CA GLY A 30 25.51 3.77 7.17
C GLY A 30 24.36 4.76 6.97
N CYS A 31 23.83 4.76 5.75
CA CYS A 31 22.53 5.37 5.47
C CYS A 31 21.42 4.58 6.15
N SER A 32 20.46 5.32 6.71
CA SER A 32 19.32 4.80 7.45
C SER A 32 18.11 5.71 7.22
N PRO A 33 16.87 5.23 7.48
CA PRO A 33 15.66 6.05 7.39
C PRO A 33 15.57 7.15 8.46
N ASN A 34 16.57 7.25 9.33
CA ASN A 34 16.59 8.24 10.41
C ASN A 34 16.64 9.66 9.85
N MET A 35 15.79 10.50 10.42
CA MET A 35 15.86 11.95 10.28
C MET A 35 16.59 12.50 11.50
N TYR A 36 17.71 13.17 11.28
CA TYR A 36 18.48 13.81 12.32
C TYR A 36 18.09 15.26 12.47
N LEU A 37 18.08 15.73 13.71
CA LEU A 37 17.79 17.12 14.03
C LEU A 37 18.87 17.64 14.95
N THR A 38 19.52 18.72 14.57
CA THR A 38 20.27 19.52 15.53
C THR A 38 19.33 20.55 16.14
N GLN A 39 19.44 20.77 17.45
CA GLN A 39 18.81 21.93 18.09
C GLN A 39 19.83 22.71 18.89
N TYR A 40 19.72 24.03 18.85
CA TYR A 40 20.45 24.93 19.74
C TYR A 40 19.45 25.73 20.61
N PRO A 41 19.23 25.36 21.88
CA PRO A 41 18.51 26.24 22.81
C PRO A 41 19.30 27.53 23.04
N THR A 42 18.60 28.64 23.30
CA THR A 42 19.19 29.99 23.52
C THR A 42 20.25 30.04 24.63
N THR A 43 20.31 29.01 25.48
CA THR A 43 21.39 28.71 26.42
C THR A 43 21.74 27.22 26.35
N GLY A 44 22.97 26.85 25.96
CA GLY A 44 23.46 25.48 26.08
C GLY A 44 24.42 25.01 25.01
N GLY A 45 24.30 25.49 23.76
CA GLY A 45 25.06 24.97 22.63
C GLY A 45 24.27 23.94 21.81
N THR A 46 24.87 23.30 20.80
CA THR A 46 24.19 22.35 19.90
C THR A 46 24.06 20.95 20.53
N SER A 47 22.86 20.38 20.43
CA SER A 47 22.54 18.97 20.71
C SER A 47 21.99 18.28 19.47
N LEU A 48 22.29 16.99 19.32
CA LEU A 48 21.81 16.15 18.22
C LEU A 48 20.66 15.24 18.69
N TYR A 49 19.65 15.08 17.84
CA TYR A 49 18.44 14.29 18.08
C TYR A 49 18.10 13.45 16.85
N ILE A 50 17.28 12.41 17.04
CA ILE A 50 16.59 11.69 15.97
C ILE A 50 15.12 12.08 16.01
N LEU A 51 14.50 12.41 14.88
CA LEU A 51 13.04 12.41 14.76
C LEU A 51 12.56 10.97 14.64
N ASP A 52 11.98 10.45 15.72
CA ASP A 52 11.44 9.10 15.76
C ASP A 52 10.03 9.05 15.14
N ASN A 53 9.95 8.46 13.95
CA ASN A 53 8.73 8.23 13.17
C ASN A 53 7.99 6.94 13.53
N ASN A 54 8.33 6.28 14.65
CA ASN A 54 7.53 5.15 15.17
C ASN A 54 6.41 5.60 16.12
N ASN A 55 6.37 6.89 16.49
CA ASN A 55 5.42 7.45 17.44
C ASN A 55 4.72 8.68 16.85
N ASN A 56 3.40 8.83 17.09
CA ASN A 56 2.66 10.06 16.79
C ASN A 56 1.96 10.59 18.07
N PRO A 57 2.34 11.77 18.61
CA PRO A 57 3.30 12.75 18.07
C PRO A 57 4.73 12.23 17.90
N LEU A 58 5.45 12.78 16.92
CA LEU A 58 6.87 12.51 16.72
C LEU A 58 7.64 12.86 17.99
N THR A 59 8.52 11.96 18.42
CA THR A 59 9.43 12.21 19.55
C THR A 59 10.83 12.54 19.03
N ILE A 60 11.62 13.24 19.86
CA ILE A 60 13.00 13.61 19.53
C ILE A 60 13.99 13.11 20.59
N PRO A 61 14.28 11.79 20.67
CA PRO A 61 15.33 11.30 21.56
C PRO A 61 16.69 11.91 21.22
N GLN A 62 17.41 12.35 22.25
CA GLN A 62 18.76 12.91 22.12
C GLN A 62 19.78 11.80 21.82
N ILE A 63 20.75 12.11 20.94
CA ILE A 63 21.92 11.28 20.65
C ILE A 63 23.10 11.75 21.50
N GLY A 64 23.86 10.82 22.08
CA GLY A 64 25.11 11.12 22.78
C GLY A 64 24.95 11.68 24.19
N THR A 65 25.97 12.39 24.69
CA THR A 65 25.99 12.90 26.08
C THR A 65 25.15 14.18 26.26
N THR A 66 24.64 14.38 27.47
CA THR A 66 23.71 15.48 27.83
C THR A 66 24.37 16.86 27.94
N THR A 67 25.68 16.97 27.77
CA THR A 67 26.37 18.28 27.78
C THR A 67 26.46 18.78 26.35
N ALA A 68 25.61 19.75 26.02
CA ALA A 68 25.64 20.40 24.72
C ALA A 68 27.05 20.97 24.45
N VAL A 69 27.50 20.82 23.20
CA VAL A 69 28.77 21.39 22.77
C VAL A 69 28.54 22.90 22.68
N PRO A 70 29.36 23.78 23.30
CA PRO A 70 29.12 25.22 23.38
C PRO A 70 29.37 25.95 22.04
N LEU A 71 28.90 25.36 20.95
CA LEU A 71 28.96 25.79 19.56
C LEU A 71 27.52 25.93 19.03
N LYS A 72 27.36 26.67 17.94
CA LYS A 72 26.09 26.88 17.23
C LYS A 72 26.16 26.26 15.85
N ILE A 73 26.37 24.94 15.81
CA ILE A 73 26.42 24.17 14.57
C ILE A 73 25.02 24.20 13.93
N ASN A 74 24.97 24.64 12.68
CA ASN A 74 23.79 24.81 11.83
C ASN A 74 24.21 24.51 10.36
N ALA A 75 23.32 24.75 9.41
CA ALA A 75 23.44 24.34 8.01
C ALA A 75 23.81 22.86 7.83
N VAL A 76 23.24 21.96 8.63
CA VAL A 76 23.73 20.58 8.75
C VAL A 76 23.37 19.70 7.56
N GLY A 77 24.24 18.76 7.20
CA GLY A 77 23.94 17.75 6.17
C GLY A 77 24.59 16.41 6.50
N PHE A 78 23.92 15.31 6.17
CA PHE A 78 24.45 13.96 6.35
C PHE A 78 25.28 13.57 5.12
N ASN A 79 26.56 13.26 5.30
CA ASN A 79 27.40 12.78 4.22
C ASN A 79 27.24 11.25 4.05
N PRO A 80 26.66 10.77 2.93
CA PRO A 80 26.43 9.35 2.72
C PRO A 80 27.71 8.53 2.42
N LEU A 81 28.84 9.17 2.14
CA LEU A 81 30.08 8.47 1.78
C LEU A 81 30.93 8.12 3.02
N ASP A 82 30.99 8.99 4.02
CA ASP A 82 31.72 8.75 5.27
C ASP A 82 30.82 8.50 6.49
N ASN A 83 29.51 8.73 6.36
CA ASN A 83 28.50 8.60 7.40
C ASN A 83 28.76 9.50 8.61
N PHE A 84 29.09 10.77 8.38
CA PHE A 84 29.10 11.83 9.39
C PHE A 84 28.09 12.92 9.04
N ILE A 85 27.69 13.71 10.05
CA ILE A 85 26.97 14.97 9.81
C ILE A 85 28.01 16.09 9.79
N TYR A 86 27.93 16.98 8.81
CA TYR A 86 28.72 18.19 8.78
C TYR A 86 27.84 19.41 9.03
N GLY A 87 28.40 20.46 9.60
CA GLY A 87 27.70 21.72 9.85
C GLY A 87 28.67 22.88 9.97
N ILE A 88 28.15 24.10 9.88
CA ILE A 88 28.91 25.34 10.07
C ILE A 88 28.48 26.00 11.38
N ASP A 89 29.44 26.49 12.16
CA ASP A 89 29.08 27.37 13.28
C ASP A 89 28.57 28.72 12.76
N ALA A 90 27.36 29.09 13.19
CA ALA A 90 26.67 30.30 12.75
C ALA A 90 27.36 31.61 13.18
N THR A 91 28.46 31.56 13.94
CA THR A 91 29.17 32.73 14.51
C THR A 91 30.53 32.97 13.85
N ASP A 92 31.31 31.94 13.54
CA ASP A 92 32.72 32.08 13.10
C ASP A 92 33.10 31.32 11.82
N LYS A 93 32.14 30.61 11.17
CA LYS A 93 32.31 29.85 9.92
C LYS A 93 33.24 28.64 10.01
N HIS A 94 33.54 28.16 11.22
CA HIS A 94 34.24 26.90 11.36
C HIS A 94 33.35 25.76 10.85
N LEU A 95 33.95 24.88 10.05
CA LEU A 95 33.32 23.64 9.61
C LEU A 95 33.51 22.61 10.71
N PHE A 96 32.40 21.98 11.09
CA PHE A 96 32.37 20.94 12.10
C PHE A 96 31.93 19.63 11.50
N LYS A 97 32.55 18.55 11.95
CA LYS A 97 32.11 17.17 11.72
C LYS A 97 31.54 16.62 13.00
N VAL A 98 30.39 15.94 12.92
CA VAL A 98 29.61 15.41 14.04
C VAL A 98 29.42 13.91 13.86
N ASP A 99 29.69 13.17 14.93
CA ASP A 99 29.68 11.71 14.95
C ASP A 99 28.40 11.12 15.59
N ALA A 100 28.26 9.80 15.53
CA ALA A 100 27.09 9.06 16.04
C ALA A 100 26.89 9.13 17.56
N ASN A 101 27.85 9.69 18.30
CA ASN A 101 27.79 9.89 19.74
C ASN A 101 27.70 11.39 20.11
N ASN A 102 27.39 12.26 19.14
CA ASN A 102 27.38 13.71 19.30
C ASN A 102 28.75 14.31 19.69
N ASN A 103 29.86 13.62 19.33
CA ASN A 103 31.18 14.22 19.40
C ASN A 103 31.41 15.11 18.18
N VAL A 104 32.16 16.19 18.37
CA VAL A 104 32.40 17.22 17.35
C VAL A 104 33.90 17.38 17.12
N GLU A 105 34.30 17.40 15.85
CA GLU A 105 35.65 17.78 15.40
C GLU A 105 35.59 19.09 14.61
N ASP A 106 36.44 20.05 15.00
CA ASP A 106 36.65 21.32 14.28
C ASP A 106 37.62 21.09 13.11
N LEU A 107 37.14 21.30 11.89
CA LEU A 107 37.91 21.18 10.65
C LEU A 107 38.49 22.52 10.18
N GLY A 108 38.25 23.60 10.93
CA GLY A 108 38.74 24.94 10.67
C GLY A 108 37.85 25.78 9.75
N LEU A 109 38.36 26.96 9.39
CA LEU A 109 37.66 27.92 8.54
C LEU A 109 37.51 27.42 7.11
N VAL A 110 36.32 27.64 6.53
CA VAL A 110 36.09 27.41 5.09
C VAL A 110 36.56 28.62 4.29
N THR A 111 37.52 28.40 3.40
CA THR A 111 38.06 29.45 2.51
C THR A 111 37.05 29.79 1.42
N GLY A 112 36.72 31.07 1.25
CA GLY A 112 35.80 31.55 0.20
C GLY A 112 34.39 31.89 0.67
N LEU A 113 34.03 31.57 1.92
CA LEU A 113 32.77 32.04 2.51
C LEU A 113 32.86 33.49 3.01
N PRO A 114 31.82 34.33 2.79
CA PRO A 114 31.70 35.65 3.40
C PRO A 114 31.56 35.59 4.93
N GLU A 115 31.90 36.70 5.61
CA GLU A 115 31.76 36.90 7.07
C GLU A 115 30.29 37.10 7.50
N VAL A 116 29.46 36.06 7.33
CA VAL A 116 28.05 36.04 7.74
C VAL A 116 27.67 34.69 8.35
N ALA A 117 26.51 34.63 9.01
CA ALA A 117 25.94 33.38 9.50
C ALA A 117 25.34 32.55 8.35
N PHE A 118 25.57 31.24 8.37
CA PHE A 118 24.91 30.24 7.54
C PHE A 118 23.90 29.48 8.40
N VAL A 119 22.70 29.27 7.87
CA VAL A 119 21.58 28.71 8.63
C VAL A 119 20.86 27.57 7.92
N SER A 120 21.33 27.19 6.73
CA SER A 120 20.69 26.16 5.93
C SER A 120 21.77 25.47 5.12
N GLY A 121 21.72 24.15 5.05
CA GLY A 121 22.66 23.40 4.25
C GLY A 121 22.26 21.95 4.13
N ASP A 122 22.82 21.27 3.13
CA ASP A 122 22.70 19.83 3.01
C ASP A 122 23.78 19.28 2.09
N ILE A 123 23.99 17.97 2.10
CA ILE A 123 25.01 17.28 1.32
C ILE A 123 24.35 16.40 0.26
N ASP A 124 24.79 16.53 -0.99
CA ASP A 124 24.33 15.64 -2.05
C ASP A 124 24.98 14.24 -2.02
N ALA A 125 24.51 13.35 -2.88
CA ALA A 125 25.02 11.98 -2.96
C ALA A 125 26.50 11.88 -3.39
N SER A 126 27.14 12.98 -3.79
CA SER A 126 28.51 13.08 -4.27
C SER A 126 29.39 13.96 -3.37
N GLU A 127 29.07 14.06 -2.07
CA GLU A 127 29.85 14.81 -1.07
C GLU A 127 29.91 16.34 -1.27
N ASN A 128 29.07 16.90 -2.15
CA ASN A 128 29.04 18.35 -2.29
C ASN A 128 28.16 18.93 -1.19
N TYR A 129 28.76 19.75 -0.33
CA TYR A 129 28.07 20.37 0.79
C TYR A 129 27.59 21.77 0.41
N TYR A 130 26.28 21.96 0.30
CA TYR A 130 25.68 23.25 -0.06
C TYR A 130 25.27 24.00 1.19
N VAL A 131 25.60 25.29 1.26
CA VAL A 131 25.22 26.15 2.40
C VAL A 131 24.66 27.48 1.95
N LYS A 132 23.73 28.00 2.75
CA LYS A 132 23.03 29.24 2.49
C LYS A 132 22.88 30.11 3.72
N SER A 133 23.12 31.41 3.53
CA SER A 133 22.82 32.44 4.50
C SER A 133 21.40 33.00 4.29
N ASN A 134 20.76 33.38 5.40
CA ASN A 134 19.50 34.11 5.39
C ASN A 134 19.67 35.64 5.57
N VAL A 135 20.92 36.12 5.63
CA VAL A 135 21.25 37.54 5.75
C VAL A 135 20.85 38.27 4.46
N PRO A 136 20.22 39.47 4.53
CA PRO A 136 19.70 40.17 3.36
C PRO A 136 20.68 40.37 2.19
N ALA A 137 21.96 40.61 2.49
CA ALA A 137 23.01 40.79 1.47
C ALA A 137 23.34 39.50 0.71
N GLU A 138 23.03 38.33 1.27
CA GLU A 138 23.42 37.00 0.76
C GLU A 138 22.20 36.18 0.28
N MET A 139 21.00 36.77 0.24
CA MET A 139 19.78 36.06 -0.15
C MET A 139 19.82 35.50 -1.58
N GLN A 140 20.64 36.06 -2.48
CA GLN A 140 20.86 35.59 -3.86
C GLN A 140 22.05 34.65 -4.03
N ASN A 141 22.74 34.28 -2.94
CA ASN A 141 23.92 33.45 -3.02
C ASN A 141 23.65 32.07 -2.41
N LEU A 142 24.18 31.04 -3.07
CA LEU A 142 24.35 29.67 -2.57
C LEU A 142 25.84 29.36 -2.64
N TYR A 143 26.38 28.59 -1.70
CA TYR A 143 27.79 28.20 -1.73
C TYR A 143 27.90 26.69 -1.72
N LYS A 144 28.81 26.16 -2.53
CA LYS A 144 29.19 24.75 -2.53
C LYS A 144 30.57 24.60 -1.90
N ILE A 145 30.65 23.80 -0.85
CA ILE A 145 31.86 23.51 -0.09
C ILE A 145 32.40 22.15 -0.54
N ASP A 146 33.69 22.12 -0.86
CA ASP A 146 34.44 20.91 -1.16
C ASP A 146 35.09 20.36 0.12
N LEU A 147 34.47 19.31 0.67
CA LEU A 147 34.91 18.62 1.89
C LEU A 147 36.21 17.82 1.69
N SER A 148 36.65 17.59 0.46
CA SER A 148 37.89 16.84 0.17
C SER A 148 39.17 17.66 0.36
N THR A 149 39.04 18.98 0.56
CA THR A 149 40.15 19.93 0.72
C THR A 149 40.41 20.27 2.19
N SER A 150 41.66 20.60 2.54
CA SER A 150 42.05 21.02 3.90
C SER A 150 42.98 22.25 3.84
N PRO A 151 42.52 23.45 4.27
CA PRO A 151 41.16 23.76 4.73
C PRO A 151 40.13 23.61 3.59
N ALA A 152 38.88 23.35 3.95
CA ALA A 152 37.78 23.24 2.99
C ALA A 152 37.62 24.55 2.19
N THR A 153 37.22 24.45 0.92
CA THR A 153 37.02 25.61 0.03
C THR A 153 35.59 25.72 -0.44
N ALA A 154 35.09 26.94 -0.59
CA ALA A 154 33.73 27.23 -1.04
C ALA A 154 33.73 27.93 -2.40
N THR A 155 32.81 27.53 -3.27
CA THR A 155 32.53 28.16 -4.57
C THR A 155 31.15 28.80 -4.53
N LEU A 156 31.06 30.07 -4.92
CA LEU A 156 29.79 30.79 -5.06
C LEU A 156 29.00 30.28 -6.27
N ILE A 157 27.72 30.01 -6.04
CA ILE A 157 26.71 29.72 -7.05
C ILE A 157 25.69 30.87 -7.00
N PRO A 158 25.78 31.85 -7.92
CA PRO A 158 24.83 32.95 -7.97
C PRO A 158 23.44 32.45 -8.36
N MET A 159 22.42 32.83 -7.61
CA MET A 159 21.04 32.47 -7.90
C MET A 159 20.33 33.54 -8.72
N ASN A 160 19.36 33.13 -9.53
CA ASN A 160 18.58 34.04 -10.39
C ASN A 160 17.58 34.94 -9.62
N ARG A 161 17.37 34.71 -8.32
CA ARG A 161 16.50 35.52 -7.44
C ARG A 161 16.79 35.27 -5.95
N PRO A 162 16.43 36.20 -5.06
CA PRO A 162 16.60 36.02 -3.62
C PRO A 162 15.58 35.04 -3.04
N ILE A 163 16.02 34.23 -2.08
CA ILE A 163 15.20 33.40 -1.19
C ILE A 163 15.79 33.42 0.22
N ARG A 164 14.96 33.21 1.24
CA ARG A 164 15.33 33.24 2.66
C ARG A 164 14.73 32.05 3.43
N PRO A 165 15.27 30.84 3.22
CA PRO A 165 14.92 29.67 4.04
C PRO A 165 15.46 29.77 5.46
N LEU A 166 14.93 28.91 6.34
CA LEU A 166 15.63 28.52 7.56
C LEU A 166 16.30 27.15 7.42
N ASP A 167 15.95 26.34 6.43
CA ASP A 167 16.69 25.14 6.07
C ASP A 167 16.42 24.74 4.60
N ILE A 168 17.31 23.92 4.03
CA ILE A 168 17.23 23.33 2.69
C ILE A 168 17.63 21.85 2.76
N ALA A 169 17.06 21.01 1.89
CA ALA A 169 17.50 19.62 1.74
C ALA A 169 17.65 19.23 0.27
N TYR A 170 18.67 18.44 -0.04
CA TYR A 170 18.95 17.93 -1.38
C TYR A 170 18.05 16.74 -1.71
N ASN A 171 17.42 16.78 -2.86
CA ASN A 171 16.59 15.70 -3.37
C ASN A 171 17.35 14.95 -4.46
N LYS A 172 17.75 13.70 -4.16
CA LYS A 172 18.51 12.87 -5.11
C LYS A 172 17.71 12.48 -6.35
N VAL A 173 16.37 12.44 -6.26
CA VAL A 173 15.51 11.95 -7.35
C VAL A 173 15.50 12.93 -8.53
N ASP A 174 15.57 14.24 -8.26
CA ASP A 174 15.59 15.27 -9.31
C ASP A 174 16.84 16.17 -9.32
N GLY A 175 17.71 16.03 -8.31
CA GLY A 175 18.96 16.79 -8.20
C GLY A 175 18.79 18.23 -7.70
N LEU A 176 17.65 18.57 -7.09
CA LEU A 176 17.35 19.93 -6.64
C LEU A 176 17.41 20.06 -5.11
N LEU A 177 17.72 21.27 -4.63
CA LEU A 177 17.63 21.64 -3.21
C LEU A 177 16.25 22.23 -2.92
N TYR A 178 15.52 21.67 -1.96
CA TYR A 178 14.19 22.12 -1.58
C TYR A 178 14.21 22.86 -0.24
N GLY A 179 13.34 23.86 -0.11
CA GLY A 179 13.10 24.54 1.16
C GLY A 179 11.87 25.43 1.10
N VAL A 180 11.55 26.09 2.22
CA VAL A 180 10.43 27.03 2.29
C VAL A 180 10.95 28.45 2.47
N ASP A 181 10.59 29.33 1.53
CA ASP A 181 10.96 30.74 1.60
C ASP A 181 10.10 31.46 2.65
N MET A 182 10.72 31.98 3.71
CA MET A 182 9.97 32.59 4.82
C MET A 182 9.12 33.81 4.41
N PRO A 183 9.61 34.77 3.59
CA PRO A 183 8.82 35.92 3.17
C PRO A 183 7.58 35.55 2.35
N SER A 184 7.73 34.72 1.32
CA SER A 184 6.63 34.35 0.43
C SER A 184 5.77 33.19 0.96
N LYS A 185 6.30 32.40 1.90
CA LYS A 185 5.70 31.16 2.43
C LYS A 185 5.48 30.12 1.33
N GLN A 186 6.34 30.13 0.32
CA GLN A 186 6.26 29.20 -0.79
C GLN A 186 7.34 28.12 -0.66
N LEU A 187 6.99 26.90 -1.03
CA LEU A 187 7.98 25.89 -1.35
C LEU A 187 8.79 26.37 -2.57
N PHE A 188 10.11 26.22 -2.52
CA PHE A 188 10.98 26.47 -3.65
C PHE A 188 11.87 25.26 -3.92
N ALA A 189 12.42 25.22 -5.13
CA ALA A 189 13.53 24.35 -5.50
C ALA A 189 14.67 25.21 -6.08
N VAL A 190 15.92 24.84 -5.81
CA VAL A 190 17.12 25.43 -6.41
C VAL A 190 17.88 24.36 -7.15
N ASN A 191 18.23 24.60 -8.41
CA ASN A 191 19.18 23.78 -9.12
C ASN A 191 20.61 24.15 -8.69
N PRO A 192 21.34 23.26 -7.99
CA PRO A 192 22.67 23.57 -7.47
C PRO A 192 23.73 23.70 -8.58
N SER A 193 23.46 23.26 -9.80
CA SER A 193 24.42 23.34 -10.91
C SER A 193 24.49 24.73 -11.56
N ASP A 194 23.42 25.51 -11.51
CA ASP A 194 23.31 26.81 -12.19
C ASP A 194 22.66 27.93 -11.36
N GLY A 195 22.18 27.62 -10.15
CA GLY A 195 21.52 28.59 -9.26
C GLY A 195 20.10 28.97 -9.69
N GLN A 196 19.47 28.22 -10.60
CA GLN A 196 18.08 28.48 -10.98
C GLN A 196 17.13 28.17 -9.81
N VAL A 197 16.41 29.18 -9.33
CA VAL A 197 15.37 29.05 -8.31
C VAL A 197 14.00 29.00 -8.98
N THR A 198 13.23 27.98 -8.62
CA THR A 198 11.83 27.79 -9.00
C THR A 198 10.96 27.93 -7.76
N MET A 199 10.02 28.88 -7.77
CA MET A 199 8.98 28.98 -6.74
C MET A 199 7.80 28.10 -7.14
N ILE A 200 7.45 27.13 -6.31
CA ILE A 200 6.44 26.10 -6.64
C ILE A 200 5.05 26.62 -6.27
N GLY A 201 4.79 26.85 -4.99
CA GLY A 201 3.48 27.33 -4.53
C GLY A 201 3.41 27.55 -3.03
N ASN A 202 2.31 28.13 -2.55
CA ASN A 202 2.15 28.51 -1.15
C ASN A 202 1.87 27.30 -0.28
N THR A 203 2.53 27.21 0.88
CA THR A 203 2.38 26.07 1.79
C THR A 203 1.01 25.96 2.44
N LYS A 204 0.22 27.04 2.44
CA LYS A 204 -1.08 27.21 3.13
C LYS A 204 -1.07 27.01 4.64
N ALA A 205 -0.12 26.25 5.19
CA ALA A 205 0.11 26.13 6.62
C ALA A 205 0.82 27.38 7.19
N GLY A 206 1.64 28.08 6.39
CA GLY A 206 2.44 29.21 6.84
C GLY A 206 3.59 28.81 7.77
N GLY A 207 4.10 29.74 8.58
CA GLY A 207 5.18 29.48 9.54
C GLY A 207 6.58 29.42 8.93
N ALA A 208 7.57 29.13 9.77
CA ALA A 208 8.95 28.94 9.37
C ALA A 208 9.37 27.49 9.64
N TYR A 209 10.08 26.90 8.70
CA TYR A 209 10.48 25.49 8.71
C TYR A 209 11.98 25.44 8.89
N GLY A 210 12.41 25.08 10.09
CA GLY A 210 13.83 25.07 10.44
C GLY A 210 14.51 23.75 10.15
N ALA A 211 13.78 22.69 9.82
CA ALA A 211 14.40 21.47 9.32
C ALA A 211 13.61 20.97 8.12
N ILE A 212 14.29 20.68 7.02
CA ILE A 212 13.75 20.12 5.78
C ILE A 212 14.39 18.75 5.56
N TYR A 213 13.64 17.82 4.99
CA TYR A 213 14.10 16.47 4.69
C TYR A 213 13.59 16.06 3.32
N THR A 214 14.31 15.17 2.66
CA THR A 214 13.87 14.54 1.41
C THR A 214 13.89 13.02 1.57
N ASN A 215 12.90 12.32 1.01
CA ASN A 215 12.97 10.87 0.88
C ASN A 215 13.90 10.52 -0.29
N GLY A 216 14.96 9.74 -0.04
CA GLY A 216 15.97 9.38 -1.04
C GLY A 216 15.49 8.44 -2.15
N ILE A 217 14.29 7.87 -2.03
CA ILE A 217 13.68 6.95 -3.01
C ILE A 217 12.58 7.64 -3.82
N THR A 218 11.60 8.26 -3.16
CA THR A 218 10.45 8.89 -3.81
C THR A 218 10.68 10.36 -4.14
N GLY A 219 11.62 11.00 -3.46
CA GLY A 219 11.83 12.44 -3.52
C GLY A 219 10.72 13.24 -2.85
N ALA A 220 9.93 12.63 -1.95
CA ALA A 220 9.02 13.39 -1.07
C ALA A 220 9.79 14.42 -0.25
N VAL A 221 9.18 15.57 0.04
CA VAL A 221 9.79 16.65 0.82
C VAL A 221 9.00 16.82 2.11
N TYR A 222 9.70 16.86 3.24
CA TYR A 222 9.11 17.05 4.55
C TYR A 222 9.73 18.24 5.27
N GLY A 223 9.04 18.78 6.27
CA GLY A 223 9.61 19.84 7.09
C GLY A 223 9.06 19.91 8.50
N ASN A 224 9.96 20.13 9.45
CA ASN A 224 9.66 20.39 10.84
C ASN A 224 9.64 21.92 11.07
N ARG A 225 8.62 22.40 11.78
CA ARG A 225 8.51 23.82 12.11
C ARG A 225 9.52 24.24 13.16
N ASN A 226 10.09 25.42 12.95
CA ASN A 226 10.82 26.14 13.98
C ASN A 226 9.80 26.94 14.81
N SER A 227 9.13 26.28 15.75
CA SER A 227 8.06 26.88 16.57
C SER A 227 7.89 26.21 17.93
N ASN A 228 7.72 27.03 18.98
CA ASN A 228 7.36 26.56 20.33
C ASN A 228 5.85 26.34 20.55
N THR A 229 5.00 27.00 19.76
CA THR A 229 3.54 26.96 19.96
C THR A 229 2.82 26.08 18.94
N ASN A 230 3.48 25.78 17.82
CA ASN A 230 2.97 24.90 16.79
C ASN A 230 4.10 24.10 16.11
N PRO A 231 4.76 23.19 16.86
CA PRO A 231 5.86 22.36 16.36
C PRO A 231 5.37 21.22 15.47
N ASN A 232 4.70 21.54 14.36
CA ASN A 232 4.16 20.50 13.48
C ASN A 232 5.18 20.05 12.42
N PHE A 233 5.03 18.80 12.00
CA PHE A 233 5.79 18.17 10.92
C PHE A 233 4.89 17.93 9.71
N TYR A 234 5.35 18.33 8.53
CA TYR A 234 4.55 18.38 7.31
C TYR A 234 5.21 17.64 6.16
N TYR A 235 4.38 17.09 5.29
CA TYR A 235 4.73 16.74 3.92
C TYR A 235 4.42 17.93 3.01
N PHE A 236 5.22 18.15 1.96
CA PHE A 236 4.96 19.17 0.94
C PHE A 236 4.76 18.54 -0.43
N ASP A 237 3.67 18.93 -1.09
CA ASP A 237 3.41 18.60 -2.49
C ASP A 237 4.37 19.42 -3.38
N ARG A 238 5.22 18.73 -4.16
CA ARG A 238 6.23 19.34 -5.03
C ARG A 238 5.66 19.99 -6.30
N THR A 239 4.39 19.77 -6.60
CA THR A 239 3.67 20.37 -7.73
C THR A 239 2.94 21.64 -7.29
N THR A 240 2.22 21.57 -6.18
CA THR A 240 1.36 22.67 -5.70
C THR A 240 2.00 23.52 -4.61
N GLY A 241 3.03 23.00 -3.93
CA GLY A 241 3.68 23.61 -2.77
C GLY A 241 2.91 23.47 -1.47
N GLU A 242 1.70 22.87 -1.49
CA GLU A 242 0.83 22.78 -0.32
C GLU A 242 1.40 21.83 0.75
N ALA A 243 1.24 22.20 2.02
CA ALA A 243 1.71 21.41 3.14
C ALA A 243 0.56 20.61 3.78
N THR A 244 0.75 19.29 3.89
CA THR A 244 -0.16 18.38 4.59
C THR A 244 0.46 17.98 5.92
N LEU A 245 -0.31 18.11 7.01
CA LEU A 245 0.15 17.72 8.35
C LEU A 245 0.37 16.20 8.40
N ILE A 246 1.56 15.76 8.82
CA ILE A 246 1.87 14.35 9.08
C ILE A 246 1.70 14.03 10.57
N SER A 247 2.25 14.90 11.43
CA SER A 247 2.24 14.71 12.87
C SER A 247 2.58 16.01 13.60
N ALA A 248 2.19 16.10 14.88
CA ALA A 248 2.82 17.05 15.79
C ALA A 248 4.24 16.57 16.14
N SER A 249 5.12 17.50 16.47
CA SER A 249 6.49 17.27 16.91
C SER A 249 6.77 18.05 18.20
N VAL A 250 8.03 18.18 18.58
CA VAL A 250 8.45 18.85 19.81
C VAL A 250 8.90 20.28 19.53
N ALA A 251 8.59 21.18 20.45
CA ALA A 251 8.96 22.60 20.42
C ALA A 251 10.45 22.80 20.10
N ALA A 252 10.73 23.72 19.17
CA ALA A 252 12.08 24.13 18.80
C ALA A 252 12.12 25.63 18.44
N GLU A 253 13.20 26.33 18.81
CA GLU A 253 13.47 27.74 18.41
C GLU A 253 14.73 27.90 17.53
N GLY A 254 15.31 26.78 17.12
CA GLY A 254 16.59 26.73 16.42
C GLY A 254 16.92 25.30 16.10
N ASN A 255 16.16 24.73 15.17
CA ASN A 255 16.37 23.38 14.67
C ASN A 255 16.93 23.41 13.26
N ASP A 256 17.64 22.35 12.88
CA ASP A 256 18.19 22.13 11.55
C ASP A 256 18.26 20.64 11.21
N GLY A 257 17.91 20.29 9.98
CA GLY A 257 17.58 18.92 9.56
C GLY A 257 18.67 18.25 8.74
N ALA A 258 18.91 16.96 8.96
CA ALA A 258 19.75 16.16 8.10
C ALA A 258 19.16 14.75 7.91
N HIS A 259 19.26 14.20 6.71
CA HIS A 259 18.88 12.82 6.40
C HIS A 259 19.81 12.26 5.33
N CYS A 260 20.08 10.95 5.34
CA CYS A 260 20.84 10.37 4.25
C CYS A 260 20.00 10.37 2.96
N VAL A 261 20.45 11.14 1.97
CA VAL A 261 19.83 11.27 0.62
C VAL A 261 19.69 9.97 -0.19
N ASN A 262 20.20 8.83 0.31
CA ASN A 262 20.14 7.52 -0.33
C ASN A 262 19.11 6.57 0.29
N ASP A 263 18.43 6.94 1.38
CA ASP A 263 17.48 6.07 2.07
C ASP A 263 16.05 6.63 2.05
N ALA A 264 15.07 5.76 2.31
CA ALA A 264 13.67 6.15 2.34
C ALA A 264 13.28 6.78 3.67
N ILE A 265 12.28 7.67 3.63
CA ILE A 265 11.54 8.12 4.82
C ILE A 265 10.10 7.62 4.65
N THR A 266 9.66 6.74 5.55
CA THR A 266 8.30 6.17 5.49
C THR A 266 7.54 6.43 6.78
N PHE A 267 6.22 6.60 6.69
CA PHE A 267 5.33 6.74 7.85
C PHE A 267 4.23 5.67 7.84
N ALA A 268 4.04 5.00 8.98
CA ALA A 268 2.97 4.01 9.11
C ALA A 268 1.58 4.65 9.07
N SER A 269 0.69 4.07 8.27
CA SER A 269 -0.75 4.35 8.21
C SER A 269 -1.52 3.04 8.26
N ASP A 270 -2.83 3.08 8.31
CA ASP A 270 -3.70 1.89 8.30
C ASP A 270 -4.99 2.32 7.62
N LEU A 271 -5.00 2.18 6.28
CA LEU A 271 -6.19 2.50 5.50
C LEU A 271 -7.18 1.36 5.64
N SER A 272 -8.47 1.67 5.55
CA SER A 272 -9.52 0.66 5.47
C SER A 272 -10.66 1.19 4.62
N VAL A 273 -11.37 0.29 3.94
CA VAL A 273 -12.46 0.66 3.05
C VAL A 273 -13.74 -0.07 3.42
N THR A 274 -14.85 0.67 3.45
CA THR A 274 -16.20 0.12 3.47
C THR A 274 -16.97 0.60 2.25
N LYS A 275 -17.91 -0.22 1.79
CA LYS A 275 -18.78 0.07 0.65
C LYS A 275 -20.12 -0.60 0.88
N THR A 276 -21.20 0.15 0.69
CA THR A 276 -22.53 -0.44 0.65
C THR A 276 -23.55 0.49 0.01
N ASP A 277 -24.58 -0.06 -0.63
CA ASP A 277 -25.83 0.63 -0.94
C ASP A 277 -27.00 0.23 0.00
N ASN A 278 -26.69 -0.59 1.02
CA ASN A 278 -27.63 -1.23 1.96
C ASN A 278 -28.67 -2.14 1.30
N GLN A 279 -28.39 -2.66 0.10
CA GLN A 279 -29.26 -3.60 -0.60
C GLN A 279 -28.47 -4.86 -0.97
N THR A 280 -29.17 -5.97 -1.14
CA THR A 280 -28.60 -7.21 -1.72
C THR A 280 -29.11 -7.45 -3.15
N GLU A 281 -30.05 -6.62 -3.61
CA GLU A 281 -30.71 -6.75 -4.89
C GLU A 281 -30.82 -5.38 -5.58
N TYR A 282 -31.08 -5.38 -6.89
CA TYR A 282 -31.31 -4.18 -7.68
C TYR A 282 -32.43 -4.41 -8.71
N THR A 283 -33.08 -3.32 -9.16
CA THR A 283 -34.05 -3.37 -10.27
C THR A 283 -33.44 -2.78 -11.55
N PRO A 284 -33.42 -3.51 -12.69
CA PRO A 284 -32.98 -2.94 -13.96
C PRO A 284 -33.72 -1.64 -14.31
N GLY A 285 -33.01 -0.65 -14.82
CA GLY A 285 -33.58 0.66 -15.17
C GLY A 285 -33.69 1.65 -14.00
N THR A 286 -33.40 1.24 -12.76
CA THR A 286 -33.36 2.15 -11.60
C THR A 286 -31.95 2.63 -11.29
N THR A 287 -31.84 3.51 -10.29
CA THR A 287 -30.57 4.04 -9.80
C THR A 287 -30.20 3.37 -8.48
N ASN A 288 -28.98 2.88 -8.35
CA ASN A 288 -28.40 2.47 -7.07
C ASN A 288 -27.39 3.54 -6.60
N THR A 289 -27.30 3.75 -5.28
CA THR A 289 -26.38 4.72 -4.69
C THR A 289 -25.55 4.05 -3.62
N TYR A 290 -24.25 3.93 -3.85
CA TYR A 290 -23.29 3.39 -2.89
C TYR A 290 -22.67 4.51 -2.07
N THR A 291 -22.47 4.23 -0.79
CA THR A 291 -21.56 5.00 0.07
C THR A 291 -20.27 4.20 0.22
N VAL A 292 -19.16 4.83 -0.14
CA VAL A 292 -17.81 4.31 0.13
C VAL A 292 -17.18 5.19 1.20
N GLU A 293 -16.63 4.59 2.24
CA GLU A 293 -15.83 5.28 3.26
C GLU A 293 -14.42 4.69 3.26
N VAL A 294 -13.42 5.55 3.05
CA VAL A 294 -11.99 5.23 3.21
C VAL A 294 -11.51 5.94 4.48
N SER A 295 -11.06 5.18 5.47
CA SER A 295 -10.61 5.68 6.77
C SER A 295 -9.13 5.42 6.98
N ASN A 296 -8.45 6.24 7.78
CA ASN A 296 -7.08 5.99 8.24
C ASN A 296 -7.05 5.83 9.77
N ALA A 297 -6.93 4.60 10.25
CA ALA A 297 -6.78 4.27 11.67
C ALA A 297 -5.32 4.28 12.14
N GLY A 298 -4.38 4.53 11.21
CA GLY A 298 -2.97 4.42 11.46
C GLY A 298 -2.39 5.63 12.18
N PRO A 299 -1.16 5.50 12.70
CA PRO A 299 -0.57 6.54 13.53
C PRO A 299 -0.29 7.81 12.74
N PHE A 300 -0.01 7.79 11.44
CA PHE A 300 0.30 8.99 10.65
C PHE A 300 -0.65 9.20 9.48
N THR A 301 -0.64 10.42 8.93
CA THR A 301 -1.34 10.75 7.69
C THR A 301 -0.85 9.87 6.54
N ALA A 302 -1.80 9.26 5.82
CA ALA A 302 -1.54 8.63 4.53
C ALA A 302 -1.49 9.72 3.46
N VAL A 303 -0.32 10.01 2.92
CA VAL A 303 -0.13 11.02 1.87
C VAL A 303 -0.10 10.37 0.50
N ASN A 304 -0.71 11.05 -0.47
CA ASN A 304 -0.85 10.59 -1.86
C ASN A 304 -1.38 9.15 -1.98
N ALA A 305 -2.25 8.74 -1.07
CA ALA A 305 -2.93 7.46 -1.17
C ALA A 305 -3.85 7.47 -2.39
N THR A 306 -4.03 6.32 -3.03
CA THR A 306 -4.89 6.18 -4.21
C THR A 306 -6.14 5.41 -3.85
N VAL A 307 -7.31 5.92 -4.23
CA VAL A 307 -8.61 5.23 -4.12
C VAL A 307 -9.12 4.92 -5.53
N GLN A 308 -9.49 3.66 -5.76
CA GLN A 308 -9.98 3.17 -7.05
C GLN A 308 -11.30 2.41 -6.91
N ASP A 309 -12.29 2.78 -7.73
CA ASP A 309 -13.59 2.09 -7.87
C ASP A 309 -13.90 2.06 -9.38
N LEU A 310 -13.79 0.88 -9.99
CA LEU A 310 -14.00 0.72 -11.43
C LEU A 310 -15.50 0.72 -11.74
N VAL A 311 -15.86 1.20 -12.94
CA VAL A 311 -17.23 1.05 -13.44
C VAL A 311 -17.58 -0.44 -13.50
N PRO A 312 -18.72 -0.87 -12.90
CA PRO A 312 -19.13 -2.27 -12.96
C PRO A 312 -19.25 -2.78 -14.39
N SER A 313 -18.89 -4.05 -14.60
CA SER A 313 -18.97 -4.68 -15.93
C SER A 313 -20.38 -4.59 -16.51
N GLY A 314 -20.51 -4.23 -17.79
CA GLY A 314 -21.81 -4.07 -18.46
C GLY A 314 -22.55 -2.76 -18.15
N ILE A 315 -22.05 -1.92 -17.25
CA ILE A 315 -22.57 -0.58 -17.00
C ILE A 315 -21.80 0.44 -17.85
N PRO A 316 -22.47 1.31 -18.64
CA PRO A 316 -21.79 2.40 -19.34
C PRO A 316 -21.17 3.41 -18.38
N GLU A 317 -19.98 3.93 -18.70
CA GLU A 317 -19.29 4.92 -17.87
C GLU A 317 -20.13 6.19 -17.63
N SER A 318 -20.90 6.61 -18.63
CA SER A 318 -21.84 7.75 -18.54
C SER A 318 -22.95 7.58 -17.51
N ASN A 319 -23.18 6.34 -17.05
CA ASN A 319 -24.21 6.01 -16.08
C ASN A 319 -23.68 6.01 -14.65
N VAL A 320 -22.37 6.15 -14.45
CA VAL A 320 -21.75 6.22 -13.14
C VAL A 320 -21.34 7.66 -12.88
N SER A 321 -21.67 8.16 -11.71
CA SER A 321 -21.18 9.46 -11.23
C SER A 321 -20.82 9.35 -9.76
N TYR A 322 -19.92 10.20 -9.31
CA TYR A 322 -19.56 10.25 -7.90
C TYR A 322 -19.26 11.66 -7.42
N SER A 323 -19.46 11.90 -6.13
CA SER A 323 -18.96 13.07 -5.42
C SER A 323 -18.23 12.63 -4.16
N VAL A 324 -17.40 13.51 -3.63
CA VAL A 324 -16.55 13.22 -2.47
C VAL A 324 -16.70 14.30 -1.42
N VAL A 325 -16.64 13.90 -0.15
CA VAL A 325 -16.47 14.79 0.99
C VAL A 325 -15.34 14.26 1.86
N THR A 326 -14.62 15.18 2.51
CA THR A 326 -13.48 14.84 3.37
C THR A 326 -13.68 15.36 4.77
N THR A 327 -13.13 14.66 5.76
CA THR A 327 -12.97 15.23 7.11
C THR A 327 -12.03 16.43 7.08
N GLN A 328 -12.17 17.35 8.05
CA GLN A 328 -11.33 18.54 8.12
C GLN A 328 -9.83 18.18 8.09
N GLY A 329 -9.08 18.86 7.20
CA GLY A 329 -7.63 18.68 7.05
C GLY A 329 -7.24 17.58 6.05
N SER A 330 -8.09 16.56 5.85
CA SER A 330 -7.92 15.60 4.75
C SER A 330 -8.28 16.25 3.41
N SER A 331 -7.70 15.75 2.33
CA SER A 331 -7.83 16.34 1.00
C SER A 331 -7.99 15.29 -0.09
N THR A 332 -8.54 15.74 -1.21
CA THR A 332 -8.85 14.98 -2.43
C THR A 332 -8.53 15.84 -3.64
N SER A 333 -8.20 15.20 -4.76
CA SER A 333 -8.01 15.88 -6.05
C SER A 333 -9.34 16.17 -6.76
N VAL A 334 -10.43 15.51 -6.34
CA VAL A 334 -11.74 15.59 -6.98
C VAL A 334 -12.46 16.88 -6.59
N VAL A 335 -13.04 17.54 -7.59
CA VAL A 335 -13.84 18.77 -7.41
C VAL A 335 -15.21 18.59 -8.04
N GLY A 336 -16.28 18.83 -7.27
CA GLY A 336 -17.66 18.68 -7.75
C GLY A 336 -18.03 17.22 -8.02
N THR A 337 -19.02 17.01 -8.89
CA THR A 337 -19.44 15.67 -9.34
C THR A 337 -18.64 15.26 -10.56
N GLN A 338 -18.10 14.04 -10.53
CA GLN A 338 -17.38 13.41 -11.63
C GLN A 338 -18.22 12.30 -12.25
N THR A 339 -17.87 11.91 -13.48
CA THR A 339 -18.49 10.81 -14.23
C THR A 339 -17.46 9.68 -14.41
N GLY A 340 -17.92 8.44 -14.34
CA GLY A 340 -17.10 7.25 -14.53
C GLY A 340 -16.46 6.71 -13.26
N ALA A 341 -15.32 6.02 -13.43
CA ALA A 341 -14.59 5.35 -12.36
C ALA A 341 -13.94 6.34 -11.39
N ILE A 342 -13.82 5.96 -10.11
CA ILE A 342 -12.98 6.68 -9.17
C ILE A 342 -11.52 6.30 -9.45
N ASN A 343 -10.69 7.33 -9.63
CA ASN A 343 -9.23 7.24 -9.61
C ASN A 343 -8.69 8.51 -8.94
N ASP A 344 -8.78 8.54 -7.61
CA ASP A 344 -8.50 9.74 -6.81
C ASP A 344 -7.21 9.59 -6.02
N VAL A 345 -6.44 10.68 -5.93
CA VAL A 345 -5.28 10.83 -5.06
C VAL A 345 -5.68 11.67 -3.87
N VAL A 346 -5.55 11.10 -2.68
CA VAL A 346 -6.03 11.67 -1.43
C VAL A 346 -4.91 11.76 -0.39
N ASN A 347 -5.04 12.74 0.50
CA ASN A 347 -4.31 12.73 1.76
C ASN A 347 -5.30 12.53 2.90
N ILE A 348 -5.14 11.46 3.67
CA ILE A 348 -6.04 11.10 4.77
C ILE A 348 -5.28 11.24 6.08
N LEU A 349 -5.59 12.27 6.86
CA LEU A 349 -4.99 12.50 8.17
C LEU A 349 -5.24 11.31 9.10
N LYS A 350 -4.44 11.20 10.17
CA LYS A 350 -4.73 10.31 11.29
C LYS A 350 -6.19 10.51 11.76
N ASP A 351 -6.92 9.42 11.93
CA ASP A 351 -8.35 9.36 12.30
C ASP A 351 -9.28 10.06 11.28
N GLY A 352 -8.74 10.43 10.12
CA GLY A 352 -9.45 11.10 9.04
C GLY A 352 -10.18 10.12 8.14
N LYS A 353 -11.13 10.65 7.36
CA LYS A 353 -11.95 9.88 6.43
C LYS A 353 -12.22 10.63 5.13
N ILE A 354 -12.39 9.85 4.07
CA ILE A 354 -12.90 10.28 2.77
C ILE A 354 -14.17 9.49 2.49
N THR A 355 -15.26 10.17 2.15
CA THR A 355 -16.53 9.52 1.82
C THR A 355 -16.92 9.85 0.40
N TYR A 356 -17.08 8.82 -0.43
CA TYR A 356 -17.61 8.93 -1.78
C TYR A 356 -19.06 8.51 -1.81
N THR A 357 -19.89 9.29 -2.52
CA THR A 357 -21.24 8.92 -2.90
C THR A 357 -21.24 8.58 -4.38
N ILE A 358 -21.44 7.31 -4.71
CA ILE A 358 -21.42 6.80 -6.09
C ILE A 358 -22.85 6.53 -6.52
N THR A 359 -23.29 7.11 -7.61
CA THR A 359 -24.61 6.89 -8.20
C THR A 359 -24.46 6.13 -9.51
N ILE A 360 -25.14 4.99 -9.62
CA ILE A 360 -25.13 4.12 -10.79
C ILE A 360 -26.53 4.04 -11.38
N GLN A 361 -26.71 4.51 -12.62
CA GLN A 361 -27.92 4.33 -13.40
C GLN A 361 -27.86 2.98 -14.13
N ILE A 362 -28.63 2.00 -13.65
CA ILE A 362 -28.59 0.64 -14.19
C ILE A 362 -29.36 0.62 -15.52
N PRO A 363 -28.79 0.09 -16.62
CA PRO A 363 -29.52 -0.10 -17.87
C PRO A 363 -30.76 -0.96 -17.68
N ALA A 364 -31.85 -0.65 -18.39
CA ALA A 364 -33.09 -1.42 -18.31
C ALA A 364 -32.96 -2.86 -18.82
N ASN A 365 -31.93 -3.15 -19.62
CA ASN A 365 -31.62 -4.46 -20.18
C ASN A 365 -30.45 -5.16 -19.45
N TYR A 366 -30.01 -4.65 -18.30
CA TYR A 366 -28.95 -5.29 -17.52
C TYR A 366 -29.51 -6.52 -16.78
N THR A 367 -28.84 -7.66 -16.91
CA THR A 367 -29.31 -8.95 -16.35
C THR A 367 -28.32 -9.60 -15.37
N GLY A 368 -27.04 -9.23 -15.39
CA GLY A 368 -26.01 -9.82 -14.54
C GLY A 368 -26.01 -9.31 -13.10
N ASN A 369 -25.17 -9.87 -12.23
CA ASN A 369 -24.98 -9.32 -10.89
C ASN A 369 -24.32 -7.94 -10.97
N LEU A 370 -24.86 -6.95 -10.27
CA LEU A 370 -24.21 -5.65 -10.14
C LEU A 370 -23.10 -5.78 -9.10
N VAL A 371 -21.89 -6.06 -9.55
CA VAL A 371 -20.70 -6.21 -8.71
C VAL A 371 -19.92 -4.90 -8.75
N ASN A 372 -19.72 -4.28 -7.59
CA ASN A 372 -18.89 -3.09 -7.49
C ASN A 372 -17.80 -3.24 -6.41
N THR A 373 -16.55 -3.04 -6.82
CA THR A 373 -15.36 -3.23 -5.99
C THR A 373 -14.59 -1.92 -5.86
N VAL A 374 -14.29 -1.54 -4.62
CA VAL A 374 -13.42 -0.41 -4.30
C VAL A 374 -12.15 -0.90 -3.62
N SER A 375 -11.05 -0.20 -3.87
CA SER A 375 -9.77 -0.41 -3.19
C SER A 375 -9.13 0.92 -2.80
N ALA A 376 -8.35 0.90 -1.72
CA ALA A 376 -7.46 1.98 -1.31
C ALA A 376 -6.03 1.45 -1.15
N THR A 377 -5.05 2.25 -1.54
CA THR A 377 -3.63 1.90 -1.44
C THR A 377 -2.82 3.09 -0.98
N VAL A 378 -1.88 2.87 -0.07
CA VAL A 378 -0.94 3.92 0.37
C VAL A 378 0.14 4.17 -0.69
N SER A 379 0.73 5.37 -0.69
CA SER A 379 1.89 5.67 -1.52
C SER A 379 3.16 4.99 -0.96
N ALA A 380 4.25 5.02 -1.72
CA ALA A 380 5.55 4.51 -1.26
C ALA A 380 6.17 5.31 -0.10
N ASP A 381 5.61 6.48 0.25
CA ASP A 381 5.99 7.29 1.42
C ASP A 381 5.32 6.80 2.72
N ASN A 382 4.42 5.83 2.59
CA ASN A 382 3.66 5.26 3.69
C ASN A 382 3.76 3.73 3.71
N VAL A 383 3.53 3.15 4.88
CA VAL A 383 3.38 1.70 5.04
C VAL A 383 2.01 1.45 5.65
N ASP A 384 1.19 0.63 5.00
CA ASP A 384 -0.08 0.21 5.55
C ASP A 384 0.11 -0.98 6.49
N ASN A 385 -0.34 -0.84 7.73
CA ASN A 385 -0.18 -1.87 8.77
C ASN A 385 -1.12 -3.06 8.61
N ASP A 386 -2.26 -2.90 7.94
CA ASP A 386 -3.22 -3.97 7.66
C ASP A 386 -3.78 -3.85 6.25
N THR A 387 -3.16 -4.53 5.30
CA THR A 387 -3.64 -4.50 3.91
C THR A 387 -4.89 -5.34 3.66
N THR A 388 -5.40 -6.09 4.65
CA THR A 388 -6.51 -7.05 4.44
C THR A 388 -7.87 -6.38 4.36
N ASN A 389 -7.98 -5.13 4.83
CA ASN A 389 -9.21 -4.33 4.89
C ASN A 389 -9.26 -3.22 3.80
N ASN A 390 -8.29 -3.24 2.86
CA ASN A 390 -8.08 -2.21 1.84
C ASN A 390 -8.88 -2.43 0.55
N THR A 391 -9.69 -3.48 0.48
CA THR A 391 -10.53 -3.77 -0.68
C THR A 391 -11.83 -4.38 -0.21
N VAL A 392 -12.95 -3.92 -0.78
CA VAL A 392 -14.28 -4.45 -0.48
C VAL A 392 -15.12 -4.52 -1.75
N THR A 393 -15.90 -5.58 -1.87
CA THR A 393 -16.83 -5.79 -2.98
C THR A 393 -18.25 -5.85 -2.44
N ASP A 394 -19.14 -5.08 -3.06
CA ASP A 394 -20.58 -5.18 -2.88
C ASP A 394 -21.17 -5.84 -4.13
N THR A 395 -22.17 -6.72 -3.95
CA THR A 395 -22.81 -7.47 -5.03
C THR A 395 -24.31 -7.49 -4.83
N ASN A 396 -25.03 -6.90 -5.79
CA ASN A 396 -26.48 -6.93 -5.84
C ASN A 396 -26.94 -7.87 -6.96
N THR A 397 -27.89 -8.75 -6.67
CA THR A 397 -28.55 -9.60 -7.68
C THR A 397 -29.74 -8.87 -8.31
N ASN A 398 -30.12 -9.25 -9.52
CA ASN A 398 -31.30 -8.69 -10.17
C ASN A 398 -32.58 -9.19 -9.46
N VAL A 399 -33.48 -8.31 -9.03
CA VAL A 399 -34.78 -8.71 -8.44
C VAL A 399 -35.65 -9.53 -9.39
N ASN A 400 -35.42 -9.39 -10.70
CA ASN A 400 -36.13 -10.17 -11.73
C ASN A 400 -35.41 -11.48 -12.08
N SER A 401 -34.27 -11.79 -11.46
CA SER A 401 -33.58 -13.07 -11.64
C SER A 401 -34.27 -14.14 -10.81
N SER A 402 -34.55 -15.29 -11.43
CA SER A 402 -35.18 -16.45 -10.78
C SER A 402 -34.15 -17.56 -10.63
N PRO A 403 -33.35 -17.66 -9.55
CA PRO A 403 -32.21 -18.58 -9.52
C PRO A 403 -32.62 -20.04 -9.72
N ILE A 404 -31.91 -20.77 -10.59
CA ILE A 404 -32.06 -22.22 -10.74
C ILE A 404 -31.13 -22.94 -9.75
N LEU A 405 -31.66 -23.91 -9.01
CA LEU A 405 -30.89 -24.90 -8.26
C LEU A 405 -31.13 -26.27 -8.90
N ALA A 406 -30.12 -26.73 -9.66
CA ALA A 406 -30.06 -28.10 -10.18
C ALA A 406 -29.37 -29.02 -9.16
N LEU A 407 -29.98 -30.14 -8.82
CA LEU A 407 -29.51 -31.13 -7.86
C LEU A 407 -29.19 -32.44 -8.55
N ASN A 408 -28.22 -33.17 -8.01
CA ASN A 408 -27.81 -34.43 -8.62
C ASN A 408 -28.89 -35.51 -8.48
N ASP A 409 -29.01 -36.31 -9.54
CA ASP A 409 -29.99 -37.38 -9.69
C ASP A 409 -29.36 -38.76 -9.61
N SER A 410 -30.15 -39.75 -9.20
CA SER A 410 -29.73 -41.15 -9.22
C SER A 410 -30.90 -42.05 -9.59
N PHE A 411 -30.75 -42.73 -10.71
CA PHE A 411 -31.68 -43.73 -11.23
C PHE A 411 -31.10 -45.14 -11.17
N SER A 412 -30.11 -45.39 -10.30
CA SER A 412 -29.47 -46.70 -10.13
C SER A 412 -30.40 -47.82 -9.65
N ASN A 413 -31.68 -47.56 -9.37
CA ASN A 413 -32.66 -48.58 -9.03
C ASN A 413 -33.79 -48.68 -10.08
N ASN A 414 -33.69 -47.93 -11.17
CA ASN A 414 -34.72 -47.88 -12.19
C ASN A 414 -34.31 -48.85 -13.30
N GLU A 415 -35.25 -49.72 -13.67
CA GLU A 415 -34.95 -50.86 -14.52
C GLU A 415 -34.65 -50.41 -15.95
N VAL A 416 -33.39 -50.55 -16.36
CA VAL A 416 -32.91 -50.37 -17.73
C VAL A 416 -31.83 -51.41 -17.99
N ASN A 417 -31.94 -52.14 -19.11
CA ASN A 417 -31.02 -53.23 -19.43
C ASN A 417 -30.42 -53.09 -20.84
N THR A 418 -29.38 -53.89 -21.09
CA THR A 418 -28.67 -53.89 -22.36
C THR A 418 -29.54 -54.25 -23.57
N THR A 419 -30.63 -55.01 -23.40
CA THR A 419 -31.43 -55.54 -24.52
C THR A 419 -32.46 -54.53 -25.00
N ASN A 420 -33.21 -53.92 -24.06
CA ASN A 420 -34.33 -53.05 -24.38
C ASN A 420 -33.98 -51.56 -24.32
N GLY A 421 -32.97 -51.17 -23.54
CA GLY A 421 -32.84 -49.78 -23.10
C GLY A 421 -34.07 -49.38 -22.29
N GLY A 422 -34.39 -48.08 -22.24
CA GLY A 422 -35.57 -47.62 -21.51
C GLY A 422 -35.56 -46.14 -21.17
N VAL A 423 -36.58 -45.70 -20.44
CA VAL A 423 -36.67 -44.38 -19.82
C VAL A 423 -36.36 -44.55 -18.34
N VAL A 424 -35.31 -43.89 -17.85
CA VAL A 424 -34.80 -44.08 -16.49
C VAL A 424 -35.44 -43.14 -15.48
N GLY A 425 -35.98 -41.99 -15.88
CA GLY A 425 -36.63 -41.06 -14.96
C GLY A 425 -36.46 -39.60 -15.40
N ASP A 426 -37.16 -38.72 -14.69
CA ASP A 426 -37.12 -37.28 -14.88
C ASP A 426 -36.00 -36.65 -14.04
N ILE A 427 -35.05 -35.98 -14.71
CA ILE A 427 -33.90 -35.31 -14.06
C ILE A 427 -34.23 -33.92 -13.51
N THR A 428 -35.44 -33.39 -13.70
CA THR A 428 -35.80 -32.05 -13.19
C THR A 428 -36.71 -32.12 -11.96
N ASP A 429 -37.15 -33.33 -11.57
CA ASP A 429 -38.11 -33.58 -10.48
C ASP A 429 -37.67 -33.00 -9.11
N ASN A 430 -36.36 -32.94 -8.85
CA ASN A 430 -35.78 -32.42 -7.61
C ASN A 430 -35.26 -30.97 -7.74
N ASP A 431 -35.39 -30.37 -8.92
CA ASP A 431 -34.83 -29.07 -9.24
C ASP A 431 -35.81 -27.95 -8.94
N THR A 432 -35.26 -26.77 -8.68
CA THR A 432 -36.09 -25.60 -8.37
C THR A 432 -35.70 -24.37 -9.18
N LEU A 433 -36.71 -23.61 -9.59
CA LEU A 433 -36.58 -22.26 -10.15
C LEU A 433 -37.15 -21.28 -9.12
N ASN A 434 -36.31 -20.39 -8.59
CA ASN A 434 -36.68 -19.46 -7.51
C ASN A 434 -37.25 -20.17 -6.26
N GLY A 435 -36.70 -21.35 -5.92
CA GLY A 435 -37.09 -22.13 -4.75
C GLY A 435 -38.45 -22.85 -4.86
N VAL A 436 -39.11 -22.81 -6.02
CA VAL A 436 -40.27 -23.66 -6.34
C VAL A 436 -39.86 -24.75 -7.33
N PRO A 437 -40.51 -25.95 -7.33
CA PRO A 437 -40.24 -26.98 -8.33
C PRO A 437 -40.28 -26.40 -9.73
N VAL A 438 -39.29 -26.75 -10.55
CA VAL A 438 -39.19 -26.21 -11.90
C VAL A 438 -40.34 -26.73 -12.77
N ASP A 439 -40.87 -25.86 -13.64
CA ASP A 439 -41.79 -26.26 -14.71
C ASP A 439 -40.96 -26.37 -15.99
N ASP A 440 -40.89 -27.57 -16.58
CA ASP A 440 -40.07 -27.83 -17.78
C ASP A 440 -40.43 -26.95 -18.97
N SER A 441 -41.66 -26.45 -19.02
CA SER A 441 -42.08 -25.49 -20.04
C SER A 441 -41.31 -24.16 -19.94
N GLN A 442 -40.75 -23.83 -18.78
CA GLN A 442 -39.99 -22.61 -18.50
C GLN A 442 -38.48 -22.76 -18.71
N ILE A 443 -37.98 -23.97 -18.96
CA ILE A 443 -36.54 -24.25 -19.05
C ILE A 443 -36.16 -24.97 -20.35
N ASN A 444 -34.89 -24.88 -20.74
CA ASN A 444 -34.27 -25.76 -21.72
C ASN A 444 -33.37 -26.75 -20.99
N ILE A 445 -33.56 -28.03 -21.27
CA ILE A 445 -32.80 -29.13 -20.69
C ILE A 445 -31.82 -29.64 -21.74
N THR A 446 -30.57 -29.88 -21.37
CA THR A 446 -29.55 -30.35 -22.30
C THR A 446 -28.58 -31.28 -21.59
N ILE A 447 -28.34 -32.47 -22.15
CA ILE A 447 -27.24 -33.33 -21.73
C ILE A 447 -25.95 -32.70 -22.23
N THR A 448 -25.07 -32.30 -21.30
CA THR A 448 -23.80 -31.64 -21.58
C THR A 448 -22.64 -32.63 -21.65
N ASP A 449 -22.74 -33.75 -20.93
CA ASP A 449 -21.87 -34.92 -21.04
C ASP A 449 -22.72 -36.20 -21.00
N ASN A 450 -22.56 -37.06 -22.01
CA ASN A 450 -23.33 -38.29 -22.13
C ASN A 450 -22.76 -39.46 -21.32
N GLY A 451 -21.67 -39.26 -20.58
CA GLY A 451 -21.11 -40.27 -19.68
C GLY A 451 -20.62 -41.54 -20.38
N GLY A 452 -20.47 -41.51 -21.71
CA GLY A 452 -20.14 -42.68 -22.54
C GLY A 452 -21.34 -43.44 -23.10
N ILE A 453 -22.59 -43.06 -22.77
CA ILE A 453 -23.79 -43.66 -23.37
C ILE A 453 -24.07 -43.01 -24.73
N ALA A 454 -23.67 -43.67 -25.81
CA ALA A 454 -23.94 -43.19 -27.16
C ALA A 454 -25.44 -43.25 -27.48
N GLY A 455 -26.05 -42.10 -27.76
CA GLY A 455 -27.47 -42.00 -28.14
C GLY A 455 -28.43 -41.80 -26.97
N VAL A 456 -27.93 -41.59 -25.74
CA VAL A 456 -28.77 -41.10 -24.63
C VAL A 456 -29.42 -39.77 -25.01
N SER A 457 -30.67 -39.60 -24.60
CA SER A 457 -31.42 -38.37 -24.85
C SER A 457 -32.25 -37.98 -23.63
N VAL A 458 -32.61 -36.72 -23.54
CA VAL A 458 -33.60 -36.20 -22.59
C VAL A 458 -34.73 -35.55 -23.39
N ASP A 459 -35.98 -35.79 -23.01
CA ASP A 459 -37.13 -35.16 -23.66
C ASP A 459 -37.49 -33.80 -23.04
N ALA A 460 -38.61 -33.21 -23.46
CA ALA A 460 -39.01 -31.87 -23.03
C ALA A 460 -39.61 -31.87 -21.62
N GLU A 461 -39.95 -33.04 -21.10
CA GLU A 461 -40.50 -33.33 -19.77
C GLU A 461 -39.42 -33.93 -18.85
N GLY A 462 -38.14 -33.67 -19.14
CA GLY A 462 -37.01 -34.08 -18.32
C GLY A 462 -36.71 -35.59 -18.30
N ASN A 463 -37.45 -36.43 -19.03
CA ASN A 463 -37.24 -37.87 -18.98
C ASN A 463 -36.00 -38.28 -19.78
N VAL A 464 -35.08 -38.97 -19.11
CA VAL A 464 -33.87 -39.51 -19.74
C VAL A 464 -34.14 -40.88 -20.34
N SER A 465 -33.84 -41.04 -21.63
CA SER A 465 -33.94 -42.31 -22.35
C SER A 465 -32.56 -42.84 -22.72
N VAL A 466 -32.30 -44.09 -22.32
CA VAL A 466 -31.09 -44.86 -22.62
C VAL A 466 -31.41 -45.83 -23.77
N PRO A 467 -30.62 -45.85 -24.86
CA PRO A 467 -30.87 -46.77 -25.96
C PRO A 467 -30.49 -48.22 -25.61
N ALA A 468 -31.01 -49.17 -26.38
CA ALA A 468 -30.56 -50.57 -26.34
C ALA A 468 -29.09 -50.71 -26.81
N GLY A 469 -28.45 -51.80 -26.38
CA GLY A 469 -27.08 -52.17 -26.76
C GLY A 469 -25.98 -51.49 -25.94
N ILE A 470 -26.34 -50.84 -24.83
CA ILE A 470 -25.40 -50.21 -23.90
C ILE A 470 -24.86 -51.28 -22.96
N ALA A 471 -23.53 -51.36 -22.84
CA ALA A 471 -22.88 -52.35 -21.99
C ALA A 471 -23.32 -52.19 -20.52
N PRO A 472 -23.51 -53.29 -19.78
CA PRO A 472 -23.86 -53.20 -18.36
C PRO A 472 -22.81 -52.44 -17.56
N GLY A 473 -23.26 -51.59 -16.63
CA GLY A 473 -22.38 -50.78 -15.79
C GLY A 473 -23.03 -49.49 -15.28
N VAL A 474 -22.28 -48.77 -14.44
CA VAL A 474 -22.69 -47.47 -13.89
C VAL A 474 -22.10 -46.35 -14.74
N TYR A 475 -22.97 -45.43 -15.14
CA TYR A 475 -22.68 -44.26 -15.96
C TYR A 475 -23.02 -42.99 -15.19
N VAL A 476 -22.21 -41.95 -15.36
CA VAL A 476 -22.46 -40.62 -14.80
C VAL A 476 -22.53 -39.64 -15.95
N LEU A 477 -23.67 -38.99 -16.12
CA LEU A 477 -23.90 -37.97 -17.13
C LEU A 477 -23.97 -36.61 -16.43
N SER A 478 -23.67 -35.55 -17.17
CA SER A 478 -23.91 -34.18 -16.72
C SER A 478 -24.96 -33.54 -17.61
N TYR A 479 -25.85 -32.75 -17.01
CA TYR A 479 -26.85 -31.96 -17.73
C TYR A 479 -26.81 -30.50 -17.33
N SER A 480 -27.45 -29.66 -18.13
CA SER A 480 -27.71 -28.25 -17.83
C SER A 480 -29.18 -27.93 -18.00
N ILE A 481 -29.69 -27.12 -17.08
CA ILE A 481 -30.99 -26.46 -17.19
C ILE A 481 -30.75 -24.97 -17.35
N CYS A 482 -31.38 -24.35 -18.35
CA CYS A 482 -31.36 -22.91 -18.56
C CYS A 482 -32.78 -22.34 -18.61
N GLU A 483 -33.05 -21.25 -17.91
CA GLU A 483 -34.35 -20.57 -17.97
C GLU A 483 -34.61 -20.03 -19.38
N LYS A 484 -35.79 -20.30 -19.95
CA LYS A 484 -36.17 -19.78 -21.27
C LYS A 484 -36.39 -18.26 -21.23
N ALA A 485 -36.88 -17.74 -20.12
CA ALA A 485 -37.12 -16.31 -19.92
C ALA A 485 -35.81 -15.51 -19.72
N ASP A 486 -34.79 -16.14 -19.12
CA ASP A 486 -33.43 -15.61 -18.99
C ASP A 486 -32.38 -16.66 -19.38
N PRO A 487 -31.98 -16.74 -20.66
CA PRO A 487 -31.03 -17.76 -21.13
C PRO A 487 -29.63 -17.70 -20.48
N GLY A 488 -29.32 -16.65 -19.72
CA GLY A 488 -28.08 -16.57 -18.93
C GLY A 488 -28.17 -17.26 -17.57
N ASN A 489 -29.38 -17.51 -17.08
CA ASN A 489 -29.66 -18.21 -15.83
C ASN A 489 -29.68 -19.73 -16.08
N CYS A 490 -28.53 -20.37 -15.88
CA CYS A 490 -28.36 -21.80 -16.06
C CYS A 490 -27.71 -22.45 -14.84
N ALA A 491 -28.07 -23.70 -14.56
CA ALA A 491 -27.42 -24.56 -13.58
C ALA A 491 -27.09 -25.93 -14.20
N THR A 492 -26.14 -26.63 -13.60
CA THR A 492 -25.71 -27.98 -14.04
C THR A 492 -25.72 -28.94 -12.86
N ALA A 493 -26.06 -30.20 -13.13
CA ALA A 493 -25.97 -31.29 -12.17
C ALA A 493 -25.62 -32.61 -12.86
N ASP A 494 -25.32 -33.62 -12.06
CA ASP A 494 -24.96 -34.96 -12.52
C ASP A 494 -26.10 -35.95 -12.28
N VAL A 495 -26.29 -36.89 -13.20
CA VAL A 495 -27.21 -38.02 -13.05
C VAL A 495 -26.45 -39.34 -13.11
N ILE A 496 -26.71 -40.23 -12.15
CA ILE A 496 -26.17 -41.59 -12.10
C ILE A 496 -27.19 -42.57 -12.69
N ILE A 497 -26.76 -43.37 -13.66
CA ILE A 497 -27.57 -44.41 -14.31
C ILE A 497 -26.84 -45.75 -14.18
N GLU A 498 -27.54 -46.80 -13.80
CA GLU A 498 -27.03 -48.17 -13.84
C GLU A 498 -27.75 -48.95 -14.94
N VAL A 499 -26.97 -49.50 -15.89
CA VAL A 499 -27.49 -50.39 -16.93
C VAL A 499 -27.26 -51.82 -16.49
N TYR A 500 -28.35 -52.56 -16.33
CA TYR A 500 -28.31 -53.96 -15.91
C TYR A 500 -28.02 -54.90 -17.08
N ARG A 501 -27.43 -56.04 -16.72
CA ARG A 501 -27.23 -57.17 -17.63
C ARG A 501 -28.57 -57.88 -17.86
N ASP A 502 -28.70 -58.43 -19.06
CA ASP A 502 -29.77 -59.33 -19.50
C ASP A 502 -29.04 -60.41 -20.33
N SER A 503 -28.82 -61.56 -19.70
CA SER A 503 -27.89 -62.61 -20.15
C SER A 503 -28.49 -63.52 -21.23
N ASP A 504 -29.78 -63.83 -21.15
CA ASP A 504 -30.50 -64.63 -22.15
C ASP A 504 -31.16 -63.77 -23.26
N GLY A 505 -31.29 -62.46 -23.03
CA GLY A 505 -31.83 -61.49 -23.98
C GLY A 505 -33.35 -61.47 -24.07
N ASP A 506 -34.07 -61.98 -23.06
CA ASP A 506 -35.54 -62.02 -23.06
C ASP A 506 -36.20 -60.69 -22.67
N GLY A 507 -35.40 -59.75 -22.18
CA GLY A 507 -35.80 -58.41 -21.80
C GLY A 507 -35.99 -58.18 -20.30
N VAL A 508 -35.82 -59.22 -19.47
CA VAL A 508 -35.74 -59.13 -18.01
C VAL A 508 -34.27 -59.03 -17.60
N SER A 509 -33.92 -58.13 -16.69
CA SER A 509 -32.53 -58.06 -16.20
C SER A 509 -32.20 -59.26 -15.31
N ASP A 510 -30.95 -59.76 -15.32
CA ASP A 510 -30.50 -60.89 -14.48
C ASP A 510 -30.84 -60.73 -12.98
N VAL A 511 -30.91 -59.50 -12.49
CA VAL A 511 -31.27 -59.22 -11.07
C VAL A 511 -32.76 -59.46 -10.74
N LEU A 512 -33.60 -59.60 -11.76
CA LEU A 512 -35.05 -59.83 -11.67
C LEU A 512 -35.51 -61.08 -12.42
N ASP A 513 -34.64 -61.70 -13.22
CA ASP A 513 -34.87 -62.98 -13.86
C ASP A 513 -34.78 -64.11 -12.81
N LEU A 514 -35.51 -65.20 -13.03
CA LEU A 514 -35.45 -66.40 -12.20
C LEU A 514 -34.57 -67.50 -12.82
N ASP A 515 -34.18 -67.38 -14.09
CA ASP A 515 -33.38 -68.31 -14.91
C ASP A 515 -32.58 -67.48 -15.93
N ASP A 516 -31.52 -66.80 -15.48
CA ASP A 516 -30.86 -65.70 -16.19
C ASP A 516 -30.12 -66.10 -17.49
N ASP A 517 -29.86 -67.39 -17.69
CA ASP A 517 -29.31 -67.94 -18.94
C ASP A 517 -30.28 -68.83 -19.73
N ASN A 518 -31.50 -69.01 -19.20
CA ASN A 518 -32.62 -69.74 -19.78
C ASN A 518 -32.25 -71.18 -20.18
N ASP A 519 -31.37 -71.81 -19.40
CA ASP A 519 -30.98 -73.21 -19.59
C ASP A 519 -32.04 -74.18 -19.02
N GLY A 520 -33.03 -73.65 -18.29
CA GLY A 520 -34.13 -74.38 -17.68
C GLY A 520 -33.91 -74.72 -16.19
N ILE A 521 -32.87 -74.16 -15.56
CA ILE A 521 -32.55 -74.31 -14.14
C ILE A 521 -32.62 -72.92 -13.50
N LEU A 522 -33.50 -72.76 -12.51
CA LEU A 522 -33.62 -71.48 -11.81
C LEU A 522 -32.31 -71.07 -11.12
N ASP A 523 -31.97 -69.79 -11.12
CA ASP A 523 -30.75 -69.23 -10.47
C ASP A 523 -30.64 -69.68 -9.02
N THR A 524 -31.76 -69.75 -8.30
CA THR A 524 -31.82 -70.23 -6.90
C THR A 524 -31.30 -71.66 -6.69
N VAL A 525 -31.30 -72.47 -7.76
CA VAL A 525 -30.74 -73.82 -7.79
C VAL A 525 -29.27 -73.78 -8.18
N GLU A 526 -28.88 -72.90 -9.09
CA GLU A 526 -27.49 -72.74 -9.54
C GLU A 526 -26.57 -72.12 -8.49
N ASP A 527 -27.08 -71.13 -7.75
CA ASP A 527 -26.34 -70.43 -6.70
C ASP A 527 -25.95 -71.39 -5.55
N SER A 528 -26.68 -72.50 -5.41
CA SER A 528 -26.37 -73.60 -4.46
C SER A 528 -25.19 -74.49 -4.88
N CYS A 529 -24.69 -74.36 -6.13
CA CYS A 529 -23.54 -75.11 -6.64
C CYS A 529 -22.17 -74.44 -6.40
N THR A 530 -22.10 -73.27 -5.77
CA THR A 530 -20.82 -72.57 -5.52
C THR A 530 -20.02 -73.06 -4.29
N THR A 531 -20.42 -74.15 -3.64
CA THR A 531 -19.61 -74.73 -2.55
C THR A 531 -18.65 -75.83 -3.02
N SER A 532 -17.36 -75.48 -3.01
CA SER A 532 -16.17 -76.35 -2.94
C SER A 532 -15.71 -77.09 -4.20
N ILE A 533 -14.72 -76.53 -4.89
CA ILE A 533 -13.56 -77.32 -5.34
C ILE A 533 -12.28 -76.56 -4.97
N VAL A 534 -11.65 -76.99 -3.87
CA VAL A 534 -10.21 -76.87 -3.66
C VAL A 534 -9.56 -77.98 -4.47
N ILE A 535 -8.83 -77.65 -5.53
CA ILE A 535 -7.56 -78.29 -5.92
C ILE A 535 -6.65 -77.23 -6.52
#